data_AF-A0AAW5KJP7-F1
#
_entry.id   AF-A0AAW5KJP7-F1
#
_cell.length_a   1.000
_cell.length_b   1.000
_cell.length_c   1.000
_cell.angle_alpha   90.00
_cell.angle_beta   90.00
_cell.angle_gamma   90.00
#
_symmetry.space_group_name_H-M   'P 1'
#
loop_
_entity.id
_entity.type
_entity.pdbx_description
1 polymer ?
#
loop_
_entity_poly.entity_id
_entity_poly.type
_entity_poly.pdbx_seq_one_letter_code
_entity_poly.pdbx_strand_id
1 'polypeptide(L)'
;MSELNANKECILDYFGKCVIEEVYDRALYGAKRTLELTTKNPIVLEKYSIFSELTQEQKKKLYELITETTVDIIYRFLEMIEEHDEEFKIIIENSSGKYSLTDISEKMGSEIADVDYEDGWIRRFSKI
;
A
#
# COMPACT_ATOMS: atom_id res chain seq x y z
N MET A 1 -9.54 12.83 23.78
CA MET A 1 -10.25 12.12 22.68
C MET A 1 -11.39 11.32 23.27
N SER A 2 -12.55 11.27 22.61
CA SER A 2 -13.68 10.42 23.01
C SER A 2 -13.38 8.94 22.66
N GLU A 3 -14.00 7.98 23.36
CA GLU A 3 -13.87 6.54 23.06
C GLU A 3 -14.28 6.21 21.62
N LEU A 4 -15.25 6.95 21.06
CA LEU A 4 -15.68 6.80 19.68
C LEU A 4 -14.59 7.18 18.67
N ASN A 5 -13.83 8.25 18.94
CA ASN A 5 -12.74 8.68 18.06
C ASN A 5 -11.57 7.69 18.10
N ALA A 6 -11.24 7.17 19.30
CA ALA A 6 -10.22 6.14 19.45
C ALA A 6 -10.57 4.85 18.69
N ASN A 7 -11.85 4.46 18.65
CA ASN A 7 -12.29 3.30 17.88
C ASN A 7 -12.20 3.50 16.37
N LYS A 8 -12.46 4.71 15.86
CA LYS A 8 -12.36 5.03 14.43
C LYS A 8 -10.91 4.99 13.95
N GLU A 9 -9.99 5.64 14.67
CA GLU A 9 -8.56 5.61 14.37
C GLU A 9 -8.02 4.17 14.39
N CYS A 10 -8.42 3.35 15.36
CA CYS A 10 -7.96 1.96 15.44
C CYS A 10 -8.43 1.12 14.23
N ILE A 11 -9.64 1.37 13.71
CA ILE A 11 -10.16 0.70 12.52
C ILE A 11 -9.41 1.16 11.28
N LEU A 12 -9.21 2.47 11.12
CA LEU A 12 -8.48 3.05 9.98
C LEU A 12 -7.03 2.56 9.94
N ASP A 13 -6.36 2.54 11.10
CA ASP A 13 -5.01 2.02 11.26
C ASP A 13 -4.89 0.55 10.91
N TYR A 14 -5.86 -0.26 11.34
CA TYR A 14 -5.86 -1.68 11.03
C TYR A 14 -6.06 -1.91 9.52
N PHE A 15 -6.97 -1.16 8.89
CA PHE A 15 -7.14 -1.19 7.45
C PHE A 15 -5.84 -0.79 6.74
N GLY A 16 -5.24 0.33 7.13
CA GLY A 16 -3.96 0.81 6.60
C GLY A 16 -2.85 -0.21 6.76
N LYS A 17 -2.74 -0.85 7.92
CA LYS A 17 -1.78 -1.94 8.16
C LYS A 17 -1.98 -3.10 7.21
N CYS A 18 -3.22 -3.53 6.96
CA CYS A 18 -3.52 -4.57 5.98
C CYS A 18 -3.12 -4.14 4.57
N VAL A 19 -3.42 -2.90 4.16
CA VAL A 19 -2.98 -2.36 2.86
C VAL A 19 -1.47 -2.42 2.73
N ILE A 20 -0.73 -2.01 3.76
CA ILE A 20 0.73 -2.00 3.71
C ILE A 20 1.32 -3.41 3.72
N GLU A 21 0.96 -4.24 4.71
CA GLU A 21 1.58 -5.57 4.87
C GLU A 21 1.17 -6.56 3.77
N GLU A 22 -0.08 -6.49 3.30
CA GLU A 22 -0.63 -7.51 2.40
C GLU A 22 -0.62 -7.10 0.93
N VAL A 23 -0.60 -5.79 0.63
CA VAL A 23 -0.60 -5.26 -0.74
C VAL A 23 0.76 -4.63 -1.08
N TYR A 24 1.15 -3.54 -0.39
CA TYR A 24 2.36 -2.78 -0.71
C TYR A 24 3.64 -3.61 -0.53
N ASP A 25 3.93 -4.08 0.70
CA ASP A 25 5.12 -4.85 1.02
C ASP A 25 5.19 -6.13 0.19
N ARG A 26 4.05 -6.79 0.02
CA ARG A 26 3.94 -8.03 -0.74
C ARG A 26 4.26 -7.82 -2.23
N ALA A 27 3.75 -6.75 -2.83
CA ALA A 27 4.04 -6.40 -4.22
C ALA A 27 5.53 -6.11 -4.41
N LEU A 28 6.11 -5.29 -3.54
CA LEU A 28 7.52 -4.89 -3.62
C LEU A 28 8.47 -6.06 -3.33
N TYR A 29 8.13 -6.94 -2.39
CA TYR A 29 8.88 -8.17 -2.16
C TYR A 29 8.86 -9.12 -3.38
N GLY A 30 7.74 -9.18 -4.10
CA GLY A 30 7.64 -9.89 -5.38
C GLY A 30 8.52 -9.26 -6.47
N ALA A 31 8.44 -7.94 -6.61
CA ALA A 31 9.23 -7.19 -7.58
C ALA A 31 10.74 -7.33 -7.34
N LYS A 32 11.18 -7.16 -6.09
CA LYS A 32 12.60 -7.27 -5.69
C LYS A 32 13.18 -8.62 -6.09
N ARG A 33 12.52 -9.72 -5.72
CA ARG A 33 12.99 -11.07 -6.05
C ARG A 33 13.00 -11.37 -7.54
N THR A 34 12.08 -10.76 -8.29
CA THR A 34 12.06 -10.88 -9.75
C THR A 34 13.25 -10.15 -10.37
N LEU A 35 13.52 -8.93 -9.93
CA LEU A 35 14.62 -8.11 -10.40
C LEU A 35 16.00 -8.67 -10.03
N GLU A 36 16.10 -9.28 -8.86
CA GLU A 36 17.30 -9.95 -8.37
C GLU A 36 17.45 -11.39 -8.90
N LEU A 37 16.44 -11.93 -9.61
CA LEU A 37 16.37 -13.32 -10.06
C LEU A 37 16.52 -14.35 -8.93
N THR A 38 16.03 -14.01 -7.73
CA THR A 38 16.06 -14.87 -6.53
C THR A 38 14.74 -15.60 -6.26
N THR A 39 13.74 -15.38 -7.12
CA THR A 39 12.47 -16.13 -7.08
C THR A 39 12.67 -17.62 -7.40
N LYS A 40 11.86 -18.49 -6.78
CA LYS A 40 11.87 -19.94 -7.06
C LYS A 40 11.01 -20.34 -8.26
N ASN A 41 10.26 -19.41 -8.84
CA ASN A 41 9.37 -19.70 -9.96
C ASN A 41 10.16 -19.73 -11.28
N PRO A 42 10.34 -20.89 -11.94
CA PRO A 42 11.15 -20.99 -13.15
C PRO A 42 10.58 -20.20 -14.33
N ILE A 43 9.26 -20.06 -14.43
CA ILE A 43 8.60 -19.28 -15.50
C ILE A 43 8.96 -17.80 -15.37
N VAL A 44 9.01 -17.29 -14.13
CA VAL A 44 9.38 -15.89 -13.87
C VAL A 44 10.86 -15.68 -14.16
N LEU A 45 11.73 -16.62 -13.78
CA LEU A 45 13.16 -16.56 -14.08
C LEU A 45 13.43 -16.53 -15.60
N GLU A 46 12.75 -17.39 -16.36
CA GLU A 46 12.89 -17.43 -17.82
C GLU A 46 12.41 -16.12 -18.45
N LYS A 47 11.19 -15.69 -18.10
CA LYS A 47 10.56 -14.48 -18.65
C LYS A 47 11.37 -13.22 -18.41
N TYR A 48 12.01 -13.10 -17.25
CA TYR A 48 12.75 -11.92 -16.83
C TYR A 48 14.26 -12.13 -16.78
N SER A 49 14.77 -13.17 -17.46
CA SER A 49 16.20 -13.52 -17.50
C SER A 49 17.09 -12.35 -17.91
N ILE A 50 16.61 -11.46 -18.79
CA ILE A 50 17.30 -10.23 -19.22
C ILE A 50 17.77 -9.34 -18.05
N PHE A 51 17.14 -9.43 -16.87
CA PHE A 51 17.58 -8.69 -15.69
C PHE A 51 18.95 -9.16 -15.15
N SER A 52 19.50 -10.29 -15.61
CA SER A 52 20.88 -10.65 -15.30
C SER A 52 21.91 -9.70 -15.92
N GLU A 53 21.53 -8.99 -16.99
CA GLU A 53 22.42 -8.07 -17.72
C GLU A 53 22.46 -6.66 -17.09
N LEU A 54 21.54 -6.36 -16.15
CA LEU A 54 21.49 -5.07 -15.48
C LEU A 54 22.54 -4.97 -14.37
N THR A 55 23.18 -3.81 -14.28
CA THR A 55 24.03 -3.44 -13.13
C THR A 55 23.19 -3.29 -11.85
N GLN A 56 23.85 -3.36 -10.69
CA GLN A 56 23.17 -3.19 -9.40
C GLN A 56 22.53 -1.80 -9.26
N GLU A 57 23.16 -0.75 -9.80
CA GLU A 57 22.59 0.60 -9.77
C GLU A 57 21.34 0.70 -10.65
N GLN A 58 21.34 0.10 -11.84
CA GLN A 58 20.14 0.06 -12.70
C GLN A 58 19.00 -0.71 -12.03
N LYS A 59 19.31 -1.83 -11.35
CA LYS A 59 18.31 -2.57 -10.57
C LYS A 59 17.75 -1.71 -9.44
N LYS A 60 18.61 -0.99 -8.71
CA LYS A 60 18.19 -0.07 -7.65
C LYS A 60 17.24 0.99 -8.19
N LYS A 61 17.58 1.67 -9.30
CA LYS A 61 16.72 2.68 -9.94
C LYS A 61 15.39 2.11 -10.44
N LEU A 62 15.40 0.90 -10.97
CA LEU A 62 14.15 0.24 -11.38
C LEU A 62 13.28 -0.13 -10.17
N TYR A 63 13.89 -0.56 -9.06
CA TYR A 63 13.16 -0.83 -7.82
C TYR A 63 12.59 0.44 -7.17
N GLU A 64 13.34 1.55 -7.19
CA GLU A 64 12.85 2.88 -6.77
C GLU A 64 11.61 3.27 -7.58
N LEU A 65 11.66 3.18 -8.92
CA LEU A 65 10.51 3.47 -9.79
C LEU A 65 9.30 2.57 -9.49
N ILE A 66 9.52 1.27 -9.29
CA ILE A 66 8.45 0.32 -8.94
C ILE A 66 7.83 0.69 -7.58
N THR A 67 8.66 1.10 -6.61
CA THR A 67 8.22 1.55 -5.29
C THR A 67 7.30 2.76 -5.43
N GLU A 68 7.78 3.82 -6.09
CA GLU A 68 7.01 5.06 -6.32
C GLU A 68 5.69 4.79 -7.07
N THR A 69 5.74 3.98 -8.13
CA THR A 69 4.54 3.63 -8.90
C THR A 69 3.55 2.81 -8.08
N THR A 70 4.03 1.93 -7.19
CA THR A 70 3.15 1.15 -6.31
C THR A 70 2.43 2.06 -5.32
N VAL A 71 3.12 3.05 -4.75
CA VAL A 71 2.49 4.06 -3.89
C VAL A 71 1.43 4.85 -4.66
N ASP A 72 1.78 5.37 -5.84
CA ASP A 72 0.86 6.16 -6.68
C ASP A 72 -0.39 5.38 -7.07
N ILE A 73 -0.26 4.09 -7.41
CA ILE A 73 -1.41 3.22 -7.72
C ILE A 73 -2.34 3.08 -6.50
N ILE A 74 -1.79 2.82 -5.31
CA ILE A 74 -2.63 2.65 -4.11
C ILE A 74 -3.27 3.99 -3.73
N TYR A 75 -2.50 5.09 -3.78
CA TYR A 75 -3.01 6.46 -3.57
C TYR A 75 -4.21 6.72 -4.49
N ARG A 76 -4.05 6.55 -5.81
CA ARG A 76 -5.10 6.82 -6.79
C ARG A 76 -6.30 5.89 -6.63
N PHE A 77 -6.07 4.65 -6.22
CA PHE A 77 -7.17 3.72 -5.95
C PHE A 77 -8.02 4.19 -4.78
N LEU A 78 -7.39 4.65 -3.69
CA LEU A 78 -8.08 5.17 -2.52
C LEU A 78 -8.78 6.51 -2.82
N GLU A 79 -8.10 7.41 -3.55
CA GLU A 79 -8.68 8.69 -4.01
C GLU A 79 -9.89 8.45 -4.92
N MET A 80 -9.84 7.48 -5.84
CA MET A 80 -10.97 7.14 -6.71
C MET A 80 -12.19 6.67 -5.90
N ILE A 81 -12.00 5.87 -4.84
CA ILE A 81 -13.11 5.46 -3.96
C ILE A 81 -13.71 6.66 -3.23
N GLU A 82 -12.86 7.59 -2.77
CA GLU A 82 -13.28 8.82 -2.10
C GLU A 82 -14.07 9.75 -3.03
N GLU A 83 -13.60 9.96 -4.27
CA GLU A 83 -14.27 10.80 -5.28
C GLU A 83 -15.62 10.23 -5.75
N HIS A 84 -15.80 8.91 -5.64
CA HIS A 84 -16.99 8.18 -6.07
C HIS A 84 -17.72 7.51 -4.90
N ASP A 85 -17.70 8.09 -3.68
CA ASP A 85 -18.31 7.47 -2.50
C ASP A 85 -19.81 7.17 -2.69
N GLU A 86 -20.53 7.98 -3.48
CA GLU A 86 -21.95 7.72 -3.76
C GLU A 86 -22.18 6.42 -4.57
N GLU A 87 -21.20 5.99 -5.38
CA GLU A 87 -21.26 4.77 -6.19
C GLU A 87 -20.51 3.59 -5.59
N PHE A 88 -19.34 3.83 -4.98
CA PHE A 88 -18.44 2.81 -4.46
C PHE A 88 -18.10 3.10 -3.00
N LYS A 89 -18.41 2.14 -2.12
CA LYS A 89 -18.11 2.25 -0.69
C LYS A 89 -17.26 1.09 -0.20
N ILE A 90 -16.24 1.41 0.59
CA ILE A 90 -15.54 0.42 1.43
C ILE A 90 -16.19 0.47 2.81
N ILE A 91 -16.93 -0.58 3.15
CA ILE A 91 -17.59 -0.70 4.45
C ILE A 91 -16.85 -1.71 5.31
N ILE A 92 -16.43 -1.27 6.50
CA ILE A 92 -15.87 -2.13 7.54
C ILE A 92 -16.97 -2.43 8.55
N GLU A 93 -17.36 -3.71 8.62
CA GLU A 93 -18.36 -4.19 9.58
C GLU A 93 -17.72 -5.20 10.53
N ASN A 94 -17.75 -4.89 11.83
CA ASN A 94 -17.20 -5.73 12.88
C ASN A 94 -18.12 -5.68 14.13
N SER A 95 -17.71 -6.32 15.22
CA SER A 95 -18.48 -6.34 16.48
C SER A 95 -18.74 -4.96 17.08
N SER A 96 -17.95 -3.94 16.72
CA SER A 96 -18.10 -2.56 17.17
C SER A 96 -19.09 -1.75 16.34
N GLY A 97 -19.47 -2.26 15.16
CA GLY A 97 -20.46 -1.63 14.28
C GLY A 97 -20.05 -1.65 12.81
N LYS A 98 -20.72 -0.78 12.05
CA LYS A 98 -20.53 -0.61 10.61
C LYS A 98 -20.02 0.79 10.33
N TYR A 99 -18.89 0.90 9.64
CA TYR A 99 -18.20 2.15 9.36
C TYR A 99 -17.91 2.25 7.86
N SER A 100 -18.19 3.41 7.25
CA SER A 100 -17.65 3.72 5.92
C SER A 100 -16.22 4.20 6.08
N LEU A 101 -15.32 3.74 5.21
CA LEU A 101 -13.92 4.17 5.25
C LEU A 101 -13.78 5.68 4.98
N THR A 102 -14.59 6.20 4.07
CA THR A 102 -14.72 7.63 3.73
C THR A 102 -15.25 8.48 4.89
N ASP A 103 -16.00 7.90 5.84
CA ASP A 103 -16.50 8.63 7.02
C ASP A 103 -15.49 8.69 8.18
N ILE A 104 -14.45 7.86 8.13
CA ILE A 104 -13.46 7.72 9.22
C ILE A 104 -12.05 8.17 8.82
N SER A 105 -11.76 8.28 7.52
CA SER A 105 -10.53 8.89 7.00
C SER A 105 -10.74 10.38 6.76
N GLU A 106 -9.71 11.20 7.00
CA GLU A 106 -9.75 12.62 6.68
C GLU A 106 -9.51 12.88 5.19
N LYS A 107 -8.60 12.10 4.60
CA LYS A 107 -8.34 12.09 3.15
C LYS A 107 -7.71 10.76 2.75
N MET A 108 -8.51 9.87 2.16
CA MET A 108 -8.14 8.46 1.98
C MET A 108 -6.84 8.25 1.20
N GLY A 109 -6.65 9.00 0.10
CA GLY A 109 -5.41 8.90 -0.68
C GLY A 109 -4.19 9.29 0.14
N SER A 110 -4.30 10.32 0.97
CA SER A 110 -3.20 10.88 1.76
C SER A 110 -2.76 10.02 2.94
N GLU A 111 -3.61 9.09 3.41
CA GLU A 111 -3.29 8.19 4.53
C GLU A 111 -2.05 7.32 4.28
N ILE A 112 -1.75 7.00 3.01
CA ILE A 112 -0.68 6.07 2.66
C ILE A 112 0.72 6.67 2.83
N ALA A 113 0.88 7.94 2.49
CA ALA A 113 2.17 8.62 2.37
C ALA A 113 2.36 9.61 3.51
N ASP A 114 3.61 9.95 3.82
CA ASP A 114 3.90 11.01 4.79
C ASP A 114 3.35 12.34 4.26
N VAL A 115 2.55 13.05 5.06
CA VAL A 115 2.00 14.37 4.72
C VAL A 115 2.39 15.35 5.82
N ASP A 116 3.17 16.37 5.46
CA ASP A 116 3.65 17.51 6.27
C ASP A 116 4.20 17.19 7.68
N TYR A 117 3.34 16.73 8.59
CA TYR A 117 3.61 16.52 10.02
C TYR A 117 3.13 15.16 10.56
N GLU A 118 2.56 14.30 9.73
CA GLU A 118 2.04 12.99 10.13
C GLU A 118 2.74 11.84 9.40
N ASP A 119 3.08 10.79 10.17
CA ASP A 119 3.66 9.56 9.63
C ASP A 119 2.56 8.78 8.91
N GLY A 120 2.71 8.59 7.60
CA GLY A 120 1.75 7.84 6.78
C GLY A 120 1.81 6.33 7.06
N TRP A 121 0.86 5.58 6.54
CA TRP A 121 0.78 4.13 6.76
C TRP A 121 2.06 3.40 6.34
N ILE A 122 2.72 3.79 5.25
CA ILE A 122 3.99 3.18 4.82
C ILE A 122 5.01 3.28 5.96
N ARG A 123 5.21 4.48 6.52
CA ARG A 123 6.20 4.69 7.58
C ARG A 123 5.82 3.96 8.88
N ARG A 124 4.53 3.86 9.17
CA ARG A 124 4.02 3.23 10.40
C ARG A 124 4.02 1.71 10.35
N PHE A 125 3.81 1.11 9.18
CA PHE A 125 3.49 -0.32 9.06
C PHE A 125 4.41 -1.12 8.13
N SER A 126 5.15 -0.49 7.22
CA SER A 126 6.06 -1.19 6.29
C SER A 126 7.17 -1.93 7.03
N LYS A 127 7.52 -3.12 6.55
CA LYS A 127 8.60 -3.96 7.10
C LYS A 127 9.78 -4.14 6.14
N ILE A 128 9.77 -3.47 4.99
CA ILE A 128 10.78 -3.58 3.93
C ILE A 128 11.74 -2.39 3.88
#